data_AF-A0AAE3HGN0-F1
#
_entry.id   AF-A0AAE3HGN0-F1
#
_cell.length_a   1.000
_cell.length_b   1.000
_cell.length_c   1.000
_cell.angle_alpha   90.00
_cell.angle_beta   90.00
_cell.angle_gamma   90.00
#
_symmetry.space_group_name_H-M   'P 1'
#
loop_
_entity.id
_entity.type
_entity.pdbx_description
1 polymer ?
#
loop_
_entity_poly.entity_id
_entity_poly.type
_entity_poly.pdbx_seq_one_letter_code
_entity_poly.pdbx_strand_id
1 'polypeptide(L)'
;MIEQQNIEHLVRKAQRGNGGAKEELVQLFHPLLVKSIRKYFGINQDTEDWLQEGRVVILKAIKEYKESLGVPFAAYVQKQVFYYYVNERKKTREVVILDQPLGEDNTSYLDLLSDDREQVEERMEEKEQRNSLDRAMSLLSLKQREVILAYYVEGKKLKSLAREKNLSYQAIVKRKARALTQLNKMMKG
;
A
#
# COMPACT_ATOMS: atom_id res chain seq x y z
N MET A 1 42.79 17.33 20.34
CA MET A 1 42.36 17.91 21.64
C MET A 1 42.01 19.40 21.54
N ILE A 2 42.70 20.21 20.71
CA ILE A 2 42.45 21.66 20.58
C ILE A 2 41.26 22.00 19.63
N GLU A 3 40.92 21.12 18.66
CA GLU A 3 39.78 21.32 17.73
C GLU A 3 38.41 20.88 18.29
N GLN A 4 38.35 19.74 18.99
CA GLN A 4 37.39 19.52 20.09
C GLN A 4 37.66 20.60 21.16
N GLN A 5 36.95 20.81 22.25
CA GLN A 5 37.05 22.05 23.05
C GLN A 5 36.60 23.32 22.28
N ASN A 6 37.13 23.61 21.10
CA ASN A 6 36.66 24.74 20.27
C ASN A 6 35.25 24.48 19.72
N ILE A 7 34.99 23.27 19.20
CA ILE A 7 33.65 22.88 18.71
C ILE A 7 32.61 22.95 19.83
N GLU A 8 32.89 22.37 20.99
CA GLU A 8 31.96 22.35 22.13
C GLU A 8 31.64 23.76 22.63
N HIS A 9 32.64 24.66 22.63
CA HIS A 9 32.42 26.07 22.94
C HIS A 9 31.54 26.78 21.91
N LEU A 10 31.77 26.54 20.61
CA LEU A 10 30.91 27.05 19.54
C LEU A 10 29.47 26.56 19.68
N VAL A 11 29.27 25.29 20.03
CA VAL A 11 27.93 24.72 20.25
C VAL A 11 27.21 25.45 21.39
N ARG A 12 27.89 25.70 22.52
CA ARG A 12 27.30 26.45 23.64
C ARG A 12 26.92 27.87 23.24
N LYS A 13 27.75 28.57 22.44
CA LYS A 13 27.40 29.89 21.89
C LYS A 13 26.20 29.83 20.95
N ALA A 14 26.18 28.85 20.06
CA ALA A 14 25.12 28.65 19.07
C ALA A 14 23.77 28.33 19.74
N GLN A 15 23.77 27.50 20.80
CA GLN A 15 22.59 27.19 21.62
C GLN A 15 22.04 28.42 22.35
N ARG A 16 22.90 29.37 22.73
CA ARG A 16 22.51 30.68 23.31
C ARG A 16 22.00 31.68 22.27
N GLY A 17 21.81 31.26 21.01
CA GLY A 17 21.24 32.08 19.95
C GLY A 17 22.26 32.87 19.13
N ASN A 18 23.57 32.67 19.33
CA ASN A 18 24.58 33.34 18.50
C ASN A 18 24.52 32.82 17.05
N GLY A 19 24.09 33.68 16.12
CA GLY A 19 23.97 33.34 14.69
C GLY A 19 25.31 33.02 14.02
N GLY A 20 26.37 33.75 14.35
CA GLY A 20 27.72 33.51 13.80
C GLY A 20 28.26 32.13 14.18
N ALA A 21 28.06 31.71 15.44
CA ALA A 21 28.47 30.38 15.90
C ALA A 21 27.66 29.25 15.23
N LYS A 22 26.38 29.49 14.90
CA LYS A 22 25.58 28.53 14.11
C LYS A 22 26.13 28.39 12.70
N GLU A 23 26.40 29.51 12.04
CA GLU A 23 26.93 29.55 10.68
C GLU A 23 28.31 28.86 10.62
N GLU A 24 29.20 29.16 11.57
CA GLU A 24 30.52 28.54 11.66
C GLU A 24 30.45 27.02 11.82
N LEU A 25 29.55 26.51 12.67
CA LEU A 25 29.33 25.07 12.81
C LEU A 25 28.75 24.46 11.53
N VAL A 26 27.82 25.13 10.86
CA VAL A 26 27.25 24.65 9.58
C VAL A 26 28.34 24.56 8.51
N GLN A 27 29.21 25.56 8.41
CA GLN A 27 30.35 25.55 7.48
C GLN A 27 31.37 24.46 7.83
N LEU A 28 31.68 24.29 9.11
CA LEU A 28 32.60 23.25 9.59
C LEU A 28 32.15 21.84 9.17
N PHE A 29 30.84 21.56 9.25
CA PHE A 29 30.27 20.27 8.87
C PHE A 29 29.79 20.21 7.41
N HIS A 30 29.94 21.27 6.62
CA HIS A 30 29.55 21.27 5.21
C HIS A 30 30.20 20.13 4.39
N PRO A 31 31.51 19.82 4.52
CA PRO A 31 32.13 18.71 3.79
C PRO A 31 31.50 17.34 4.10
N LEU A 32 30.99 17.15 5.33
CA LEU A 32 30.27 15.93 5.71
C LEU A 32 28.95 15.81 4.95
N LEU A 33 28.21 16.91 4.77
CA LEU A 33 26.97 16.93 3.99
C LEU A 33 27.28 16.55 2.54
N VAL A 34 28.23 17.23 1.90
CA VAL A 34 28.62 16.97 0.50
C VAL A 34 29.01 15.50 0.31
N LYS A 35 29.84 14.95 1.20
CA LYS A 35 30.24 13.54 1.15
C LYS A 35 29.06 12.59 1.29
N SER A 36 28.11 12.91 2.18
CA SER A 36 26.91 12.08 2.41
C SER A 36 25.99 12.12 1.18
N ILE A 37 25.72 13.30 0.64
CA ILE A 37 24.85 13.48 -0.53
C ILE A 37 25.42 12.71 -1.73
N ARG A 38 26.70 12.92 -2.03
CA ARG A 38 27.38 12.21 -3.13
C ARG A 38 27.29 10.69 -2.99
N LYS A 39 27.34 10.17 -1.76
CA LYS A 39 27.25 8.73 -1.48
C LYS A 39 25.83 8.17 -1.67
N TYR A 40 24.79 8.92 -1.30
CA TYR A 40 23.42 8.41 -1.23
C TYR A 40 22.54 8.78 -2.43
N PHE A 41 22.78 9.94 -3.04
CA PHE A 41 21.95 10.51 -4.13
C PHE A 41 22.74 10.80 -5.41
N GLY A 42 24.08 10.88 -5.33
CA GLY A 42 24.91 11.37 -6.43
C GLY A 42 25.02 12.90 -6.45
N ILE A 43 25.65 13.47 -7.48
CA ILE A 43 25.68 14.92 -7.70
C ILE A 43 24.76 15.19 -8.90
N ASN A 44 23.65 15.88 -8.65
CA ASN A 44 22.65 16.24 -9.65
C ASN A 44 22.06 17.64 -9.34
N GLN A 45 21.03 18.05 -10.07
CA GLN A 45 20.34 19.33 -9.89
C GLN A 45 19.73 19.52 -8.49
N ASP A 46 19.41 18.43 -7.77
CA ASP A 46 18.80 18.47 -6.44
C ASP A 46 19.85 18.61 -5.31
N THR A 47 21.15 18.68 -5.65
CA THR A 47 22.23 18.71 -4.65
C THR A 47 22.10 19.87 -3.67
N GLU A 48 21.66 21.05 -4.14
CA GLU A 48 21.49 22.21 -3.25
C GLU A 48 20.32 22.01 -2.29
N ASP A 49 19.21 21.41 -2.74
CA ASP A 49 18.07 21.10 -1.87
C ASP A 49 18.48 20.13 -0.77
N TRP A 50 19.22 19.08 -1.12
CA TRP A 50 19.78 18.14 -0.15
C TRP A 50 20.77 18.81 0.82
N LEU A 51 21.54 19.79 0.36
CA LEU A 51 22.42 20.57 1.22
C LEU A 51 21.62 21.42 2.21
N GLN A 52 20.56 22.08 1.78
CA GLN A 52 19.70 22.89 2.63
C GLN A 52 19.05 22.04 3.73
N GLU A 53 18.52 20.88 3.37
CA GLU A 53 17.98 19.91 4.32
C GLU A 53 19.05 19.44 5.33
N GLY A 54 20.25 19.14 4.85
CA GLY A 54 21.39 18.79 5.70
C GLY A 54 21.78 19.88 6.69
N ARG A 55 21.73 21.16 6.28
CA ARG A 55 21.96 22.31 7.16
C ARG A 55 20.90 22.37 8.25
N VAL A 56 19.63 22.11 7.92
CA VAL A 56 18.54 22.03 8.91
C VAL A 56 18.80 20.91 9.94
N VAL A 57 19.31 19.75 9.50
CA VAL A 57 19.69 18.65 10.41
C VAL A 57 20.78 19.09 11.39
N ILE A 58 21.82 19.79 10.91
CA ILE A 58 22.88 20.32 11.77
C ILE A 58 22.31 21.33 12.78
N LEU A 59 21.47 22.26 12.34
CA LEU A 59 20.86 23.26 13.22
C LEU A 59 19.97 22.63 14.31
N LYS A 60 19.22 21.58 13.96
CA LYS A 60 18.47 20.78 14.95
C LYS A 60 19.41 20.06 15.91
N ALA A 61 20.48 19.44 15.40
CA ALA A 61 21.48 18.77 16.23
C ALA A 61 22.15 19.74 17.22
N ILE A 62 22.46 20.98 16.80
CA ILE A 62 22.95 22.03 17.71
C ILE A 62 21.95 22.27 18.84
N LYS A 63 20.66 22.44 18.51
CA LYS A 63 19.62 22.75 19.50
C LYS A 63 19.41 21.61 20.50
N GLU A 64 19.49 20.36 20.06
CA GLU A 64 19.15 19.17 20.84
C GLU A 64 20.33 18.52 21.56
N TYR A 65 21.56 18.88 21.18
CA TYR A 65 22.77 18.28 21.73
C TYR A 65 22.90 18.51 23.25
N LYS A 66 23.22 17.42 23.97
CA LYS A 66 23.44 17.42 25.41
C LYS A 66 24.85 16.93 25.72
N GLU A 67 25.72 17.86 26.09
CA GLU A 67 27.10 17.56 26.46
C GLU A 67 27.20 16.60 27.66
N SER A 68 26.18 16.60 28.54
CA SER A 68 26.09 15.69 29.70
C SER A 68 26.06 14.20 29.34
N LEU A 69 25.79 13.86 28.09
CA LEU A 69 25.80 12.47 27.60
C LEU A 69 27.21 11.95 27.27
N GLY A 70 28.24 12.80 27.34
CA GLY A 70 29.64 12.41 27.15
C GLY A 70 30.04 12.04 25.71
N VAL A 71 29.16 12.23 24.74
CA VAL A 71 29.44 11.99 23.31
C VAL A 71 29.88 13.30 22.67
N PRO A 72 31.05 13.38 22.01
CA PRO A 72 31.49 14.60 21.32
C PRO A 72 30.51 15.06 20.24
N PHE A 73 30.33 16.38 20.09
CA PHE A 73 29.34 16.94 19.17
C PHE A 73 29.56 16.49 17.72
N ALA A 74 30.81 16.43 17.27
CA ALA A 74 31.16 15.98 15.92
C ALA A 74 30.64 14.56 15.63
N ALA A 75 30.78 13.63 16.59
CA ALA A 75 30.28 12.27 16.44
C ALA A 75 28.74 12.23 16.43
N TYR A 76 28.10 13.06 17.24
CA TYR A 76 26.66 13.19 17.28
C TYR A 76 26.09 13.72 15.95
N VAL A 77 26.64 14.83 15.41
CA VAL A 77 26.24 15.38 14.11
C VAL A 77 26.46 14.37 12.98
N GLN A 78 27.60 13.66 13.00
CA GLN A 78 27.88 12.63 12.01
C GLN A 78 26.79 11.55 11.98
N LYS A 79 26.28 11.12 13.16
CA LYS A 79 25.18 10.18 13.25
C LYS A 79 23.85 10.77 12.78
N GLN A 80 23.52 12.00 13.17
CA GLN A 80 22.28 12.67 12.74
C GLN A 80 22.22 12.81 11.21
N VAL A 81 23.29 13.31 10.60
CA VAL A 81 23.42 13.44 9.14
C VAL A 81 23.33 12.07 8.45
N PHE A 82 23.99 11.05 8.99
CA PHE A 82 23.93 9.69 8.45
C PHE A 82 22.50 9.13 8.46
N TYR A 83 21.80 9.18 9.59
CA TYR A 83 20.45 8.63 9.69
C TYR A 83 19.46 9.40 8.81
N TYR A 84 19.60 10.72 8.72
CA TYR A 84 18.79 11.55 7.86
C TYR A 84 18.85 11.08 6.41
N TYR A 85 20.04 11.12 5.79
CA TYR A 85 20.17 10.80 4.37
C TYR A 85 19.93 9.33 4.04
N VAL A 86 20.21 8.40 4.97
CA VAL A 86 19.84 6.99 4.79
C VAL A 86 18.32 6.81 4.76
N ASN A 87 17.59 7.52 5.62
CA ASN A 87 16.13 7.43 5.66
C ASN A 87 15.48 8.10 4.46
N GLU A 88 15.95 9.29 4.05
CA GLU A 88 15.44 9.95 2.84
C GLU A 88 15.65 9.09 1.60
N ARG A 89 16.84 8.49 1.44
CA ARG A 89 17.10 7.56 0.34
C ARG A 89 16.15 6.35 0.33
N LYS A 90 15.77 5.83 1.50
CA LYS A 90 14.80 4.72 1.58
C LYS A 90 13.42 5.15 1.07
N LYS A 91 12.95 6.33 1.46
CA LYS A 91 11.66 6.87 0.99
C LYS A 91 11.66 7.02 -0.53
N THR A 92 12.72 7.57 -1.12
CA THR A 92 12.82 7.72 -2.57
C THR A 92 12.84 6.37 -3.30
N ARG A 93 13.43 5.33 -2.71
CA ARG A 93 13.47 3.98 -3.31
C ARG A 93 12.10 3.29 -3.32
N GLU A 94 11.19 3.65 -2.43
CA GLU A 94 9.85 3.07 -2.35
C GLU A 94 8.85 3.69 -3.34
N VAL A 95 9.22 4.78 -4.02
CA VAL A 95 8.37 5.42 -5.02
C VAL A 95 8.73 4.90 -6.42
N VAL A 96 7.81 4.14 -7.02
CA VAL A 96 7.86 3.77 -8.44
C VAL A 96 6.92 4.71 -9.21
N ILE A 97 7.45 5.39 -10.22
CA ILE A 97 6.62 6.23 -11.12
C ILE A 97 6.01 5.32 -12.17
N LEU A 98 4.69 5.17 -12.13
CA LEU A 98 3.99 4.24 -13.02
C LEU A 98 4.06 4.65 -14.50
N ASP A 99 4.12 5.95 -14.77
CA ASP A 99 4.10 6.53 -16.12
C ASP A 99 5.50 6.67 -16.76
N GLN A 100 6.55 6.21 -16.06
CA GLN A 100 7.91 6.28 -16.59
C GLN A 100 8.13 5.16 -17.63
N PRO A 101 8.70 5.47 -18.82
CA PRO A 101 8.98 4.46 -19.83
C PRO A 101 10.03 3.46 -19.33
N LEU A 102 9.77 2.18 -19.53
CA LEU A 102 10.59 1.04 -19.11
C LEU A 102 11.70 0.67 -20.12
N GLY A 103 11.69 1.33 -21.29
CA GLY A 103 12.61 1.09 -22.40
C GLY A 103 12.38 2.09 -23.54
N GLU A 104 12.94 1.80 -24.71
CA GLU A 104 12.82 2.67 -25.90
C GLU A 104 11.40 2.72 -26.46
N ASP A 105 10.60 1.69 -26.22
CA ASP A 105 9.25 1.52 -26.78
C ASP A 105 8.17 2.37 -26.07
N ASN A 106 8.58 3.29 -25.18
CA ASN A 106 7.71 4.19 -24.42
C ASN A 106 6.66 3.50 -23.52
N THR A 107 6.70 2.16 -23.40
CA THR A 107 5.83 1.37 -22.53
C THR A 107 6.16 1.65 -21.06
N SER A 108 5.15 2.03 -20.28
CA SER A 108 5.27 2.34 -18.86
C SER A 108 4.78 1.19 -17.97
N TYR A 109 5.02 1.26 -16.65
CA TYR A 109 4.41 0.30 -15.71
C TYR A 109 2.88 0.41 -15.72
N LEU A 110 2.33 1.61 -15.96
CA LEU A 110 0.89 1.84 -16.07
C LEU A 110 0.27 1.04 -17.21
N ASP A 111 0.96 0.93 -18.35
CA ASP A 111 0.49 0.17 -19.52
C ASP A 111 0.49 -1.35 -19.28
N LEU A 112 1.29 -1.83 -18.32
CA LEU A 112 1.36 -3.24 -17.95
C LEU A 112 0.33 -3.64 -16.88
N LEU A 113 -0.29 -2.66 -16.21
CA LEU A 113 -1.35 -2.95 -15.25
C LEU A 113 -2.60 -3.37 -16.01
N SER A 114 -3.01 -4.62 -15.79
CA SER A 114 -4.29 -5.10 -16.29
C SER A 114 -5.42 -4.44 -15.52
N ASP A 115 -6.49 -4.10 -16.22
CA ASP A 115 -7.71 -3.60 -15.61
C ASP A 115 -8.46 -4.77 -14.95
N ASP A 116 -8.70 -4.68 -13.64
CA ASP A 116 -9.43 -5.71 -12.86
C ASP A 116 -10.93 -5.74 -13.17
N ARG A 117 -11.41 -4.90 -14.10
CA ARG A 117 -12.80 -4.96 -14.57
C ARG A 117 -13.04 -6.28 -15.32
N GLU A 118 -14.06 -7.03 -14.89
CA GLU A 118 -14.59 -8.23 -15.57
C GLU A 118 -14.52 -8.06 -17.09
N GLN A 119 -13.81 -8.97 -17.74
CA GLN A 119 -13.64 -8.94 -19.20
C GLN A 119 -15.02 -9.06 -19.87
N VAL A 120 -15.16 -8.48 -21.07
CA VAL A 120 -16.41 -8.53 -21.83
C VAL A 120 -16.87 -9.98 -22.06
N GLU A 121 -15.92 -10.91 -22.20
CA GLU A 121 -16.17 -12.35 -22.31
C GLU A 121 -16.83 -12.92 -21.05
N GLU A 122 -16.30 -12.64 -19.87
CA GLU A 122 -16.85 -13.10 -18.59
C GLU A 122 -18.29 -12.59 -18.37
N ARG A 123 -18.57 -11.34 -18.73
CA ARG A 123 -19.93 -10.79 -18.70
C ARG A 123 -20.90 -11.46 -19.67
N MET A 124 -20.41 -11.87 -20.84
CA MET A 124 -21.21 -12.60 -21.82
C MET A 124 -21.48 -14.02 -21.33
N GLU A 125 -20.48 -14.71 -20.77
CA GLU A 125 -20.65 -16.03 -20.15
C GLU A 125 -21.66 -16.00 -19.01
N GLU A 126 -21.56 -15.03 -18.09
CA GLU A 126 -22.54 -14.88 -17.01
C GLU A 126 -23.97 -14.66 -17.53
N LYS A 127 -24.12 -13.86 -18.59
CA LYS A 127 -25.42 -13.58 -19.20
C LYS A 127 -26.02 -14.84 -19.82
N GLU A 128 -25.20 -15.65 -20.49
CA GLU A 128 -25.63 -16.94 -21.02
C GLU A 128 -26.01 -17.94 -19.93
N GLN A 129 -25.21 -18.01 -18.85
CA GLN A 129 -25.52 -18.85 -17.69
C GLN A 129 -26.84 -18.43 -17.02
N ARG A 130 -27.06 -17.13 -16.82
CA ARG A 130 -28.34 -16.60 -16.31
C ARG A 130 -29.51 -16.96 -17.22
N ASN A 131 -29.38 -16.74 -18.53
CA ASN A 131 -30.42 -17.07 -19.51
C ASN A 131 -30.72 -18.57 -19.55
N SER A 132 -29.70 -19.42 -19.42
CA SER A 132 -29.86 -20.88 -19.34
C SER A 132 -30.61 -21.28 -18.07
N LEU A 133 -30.23 -20.71 -16.93
CA LEU A 133 -30.90 -20.95 -15.65
C LEU A 133 -32.37 -20.48 -15.66
N ASP A 134 -32.66 -19.31 -16.21
CA ASP A 134 -34.03 -18.78 -16.30
C ASP A 134 -34.93 -19.67 -17.17
N ARG A 135 -34.39 -20.14 -18.31
CA ARG A 135 -35.08 -21.13 -19.16
C ARG A 135 -35.34 -22.42 -18.39
N ALA A 136 -34.32 -22.99 -17.73
CA ALA A 136 -34.46 -24.21 -16.96
C ALA A 136 -35.45 -24.06 -15.78
N MET A 137 -35.46 -22.91 -15.10
CA MET A 137 -36.38 -22.58 -14.02
C MET A 137 -37.84 -22.44 -14.49
N SER A 138 -38.07 -21.98 -15.72
CA SER A 138 -39.41 -21.90 -16.32
C SER A 138 -40.01 -23.27 -16.66
N LEU A 139 -39.16 -24.28 -16.90
CA LEU A 139 -39.57 -25.66 -17.21
C LEU A 139 -39.83 -26.52 -15.96
N LEU A 140 -39.48 -26.02 -14.77
CA LEU A 140 -39.82 -26.70 -13.52
C LEU A 140 -41.31 -26.59 -13.24
N SER A 141 -41.88 -27.65 -12.64
CA SER A 141 -43.24 -27.55 -12.11
C SER A 141 -43.30 -26.48 -11.00
N LEU A 142 -44.46 -25.83 -10.84
CA LEU A 142 -44.68 -24.80 -9.80
C LEU A 142 -44.21 -25.26 -8.41
N LYS A 143 -44.51 -26.52 -8.05
CA LYS A 143 -44.12 -27.13 -6.77
C LYS A 143 -42.62 -27.37 -6.63
N GLN A 144 -41.89 -27.57 -7.72
CA GLN A 144 -40.43 -27.71 -7.72
C GLN A 144 -39.74 -26.35 -7.66
N ARG A 145 -40.19 -25.40 -8.49
CA ARG A 145 -39.68 -24.03 -8.55
C ARG A 145 -39.82 -23.34 -7.19
N GLU A 146 -40.97 -23.48 -6.55
CA GLU A 146 -41.24 -22.94 -5.21
C GLU A 146 -40.24 -23.46 -4.17
N VAL A 147 -39.93 -24.76 -4.17
CA VAL A 147 -38.97 -25.34 -3.22
C VAL A 147 -37.54 -24.86 -3.49
N ILE A 148 -37.17 -24.64 -4.75
CA ILE A 148 -35.85 -24.11 -5.12
C ILE A 148 -35.72 -22.65 -4.70
N LEU A 149 -36.71 -21.80 -4.98
CA LEU A 149 -36.72 -20.38 -4.60
C LEU A 149 -36.70 -20.21 -3.07
N ALA A 150 -37.57 -20.94 -2.37
CA ALA A 150 -37.62 -20.89 -0.91
C ALA A 150 -36.29 -21.27 -0.25
N TYR A 151 -35.54 -22.23 -0.82
CA TYR A 151 -34.28 -22.68 -0.25
C TYR A 151 -33.07 -21.81 -0.64
N TYR A 152 -32.94 -21.45 -1.93
CA TYR A 152 -31.74 -20.77 -2.45
C TYR A 152 -31.87 -19.25 -2.50
N VAL A 153 -33.09 -18.70 -2.61
CA VAL A 153 -33.33 -17.25 -2.67
C VAL A 153 -33.79 -16.72 -1.31
N GLU A 154 -34.76 -17.38 -0.68
CA GLU A 154 -35.31 -16.94 0.61
C GLU A 154 -34.53 -17.50 1.82
N GLY A 155 -33.58 -18.42 1.60
CA GLY A 155 -32.75 -19.01 2.67
C GLY A 155 -33.50 -19.88 3.68
N LYS A 156 -34.71 -20.36 3.37
CA LYS A 156 -35.52 -21.16 4.30
C LYS A 156 -34.96 -22.56 4.51
N LYS A 157 -34.99 -23.03 5.76
CA LYS A 157 -34.66 -24.43 6.10
C LYS A 157 -35.74 -25.39 5.58
N LEU A 158 -35.32 -26.53 5.00
CA LEU A 158 -36.24 -27.54 4.46
C LEU A 158 -37.26 -28.07 5.48
N LYS A 159 -36.89 -28.16 6.77
CA LYS A 159 -37.81 -28.52 7.86
C LYS A 159 -38.91 -27.47 8.08
N SER A 160 -38.57 -26.19 7.94
CA SER A 160 -39.54 -25.09 8.05
C SER A 160 -40.51 -25.12 6.88
N LEU A 161 -39.98 -25.30 5.66
CA LEU A 161 -40.79 -25.38 4.44
C LEU A 161 -41.75 -26.58 4.44
N ALA A 162 -41.33 -27.72 5.01
CA ALA A 162 -42.19 -28.89 5.18
C ALA A 162 -43.39 -28.61 6.10
N ARG A 163 -43.17 -27.89 7.20
CA ARG A 163 -44.23 -27.46 8.14
C ARG A 163 -45.18 -26.46 7.47
N GLU A 164 -44.64 -25.44 6.80
CA GLU A 164 -45.43 -24.41 6.10
C GLU A 164 -46.36 -25.03 5.03
N LYS A 165 -45.86 -26.02 4.30
CA LYS A 165 -46.59 -26.67 3.21
C LYS A 165 -47.43 -27.87 3.65
N ASN A 166 -47.51 -28.19 4.94
CA ASN A 166 -48.18 -29.37 5.47
C ASN A 166 -47.77 -30.68 4.76
N LEU A 167 -46.47 -30.87 4.55
CA LEU A 167 -45.91 -32.04 3.86
C LEU A 167 -44.83 -32.71 4.71
N SER A 168 -44.58 -33.99 4.44
CA SER A 168 -43.47 -34.68 5.09
C SER A 168 -42.13 -34.07 4.66
N TYR A 169 -41.17 -34.06 5.58
CA TYR A 169 -39.80 -33.61 5.29
C TYR A 169 -39.22 -34.31 4.06
N GLN A 170 -39.44 -35.63 3.94
CA GLN A 170 -38.97 -36.41 2.81
C GLN A 170 -39.61 -35.99 1.48
N ALA A 171 -40.87 -35.54 1.47
CA ALA A 171 -41.52 -35.06 0.26
C ALA A 171 -40.86 -33.78 -0.29
N ILE A 172 -40.51 -32.84 0.60
CA ILE A 172 -39.78 -31.61 0.22
C ILE A 172 -38.37 -31.93 -0.26
N VAL A 173 -37.65 -32.83 0.42
CA VAL A 173 -36.32 -33.30 -0.01
C VAL A 173 -36.38 -33.93 -1.40
N LYS A 174 -37.33 -34.83 -1.65
CA LYS A 174 -37.51 -35.46 -2.98
C LYS A 174 -37.86 -34.42 -4.06
N ARG A 175 -38.68 -33.41 -3.75
CA ARG A 175 -39.00 -32.33 -4.70
C ARG A 175 -37.78 -31.48 -5.05
N LYS A 176 -36.98 -31.08 -4.05
CA LYS A 176 -35.71 -30.37 -4.27
C LYS A 176 -34.76 -31.20 -5.12
N ALA A 177 -34.56 -32.48 -4.78
CA ALA A 177 -33.67 -33.37 -5.51
C ALA A 177 -34.09 -33.51 -6.98
N ARG A 178 -35.38 -33.77 -7.25
CA ARG A 178 -35.91 -33.83 -8.62
C ARG A 178 -35.74 -32.52 -9.38
N ALA A 179 -35.97 -31.39 -8.73
CA ALA A 179 -35.78 -30.08 -9.33
C ALA A 179 -34.31 -29.86 -9.75
N LEU A 180 -33.35 -30.17 -8.86
CA LEU A 180 -31.92 -30.07 -9.17
C LEU A 180 -31.48 -31.02 -10.29
N THR A 181 -31.97 -32.26 -10.31
CA THR A 181 -31.68 -33.19 -11.42
C THR A 181 -32.19 -32.64 -12.75
N GLN A 182 -33.36 -32.00 -12.75
CA GLN A 182 -33.97 -31.45 -13.96
C GLN A 182 -33.26 -30.17 -14.43
N LEU A 183 -32.90 -29.27 -13.51
CA LEU A 183 -32.05 -28.10 -13.81
C LEU A 183 -30.70 -28.52 -14.39
N ASN A 184 -30.01 -29.48 -13.76
CA ASN A 184 -28.72 -29.98 -14.26
C ASN A 184 -28.83 -30.63 -15.64
N LYS A 185 -29.92 -31.32 -15.94
CA LYS A 185 -30.14 -31.93 -17.27
C LYS A 185 -30.40 -30.87 -18.34
N MET A 186 -31.10 -29.79 -17.99
CA MET A 186 -31.47 -28.71 -18.91
C MET A 186 -30.35 -27.69 -19.15
N MET A 187 -29.43 -27.54 -18.19
CA MET A 187 -28.28 -26.64 -18.30
C MET A 187 -27.04 -27.30 -18.94
N LYS A 188 -27.01 -28.63 -19.07
CA LYS A 188 -25.90 -29.40 -19.68
C LYS A 188 -26.16 -29.78 -21.15
N GLY A 189 -27.22 -29.25 -21.76
CA GLY A 189 -27.51 -29.38 -23.18
C GLY A 189 -27.49 -28.01 -23.84
#